data_AF-A0A3G9JIK3-F1
#
_entry.id   AF-A0A3G9JIK3-F1
#
_cell.length_a   1.000
_cell.length_b   1.000
_cell.length_c   1.000
_cell.angle_alpha   90.00
_cell.angle_beta   90.00
_cell.angle_gamma   90.00
#
_symmetry.space_group_name_H-M   'P 1'
#
loop_
_entity.id
_entity.type
_entity.pdbx_description
1 polymer ?
#
loop_
_entity_poly.entity_id
_entity_poly.type
_entity_poly.pdbx_seq_one_letter_code
_entity_poly.pdbx_strand_id
1 'polypeptide(L)'
;MTAKKKQAIGKKAVVSVILIMLSIAIYVNIASNVKRVRTQRAQYQALVKQRDALKKERSALETEVKNLNDDDYVVKYARDHYIFTKGSEKAVVLPDDSESRKQE
;
A
#
# COMPACT_ATOMS: atom_id res chain seq x y z
N MET A 1 -16.11 -41.51 -56.71
CA MET A 1 -15.25 -40.30 -56.69
C MET A 1 -13.82 -40.69 -57.01
N THR A 2 -13.21 -40.10 -58.04
CA THR A 2 -11.87 -40.45 -58.55
C THR A 2 -10.76 -40.16 -57.53
N ALA A 3 -9.77 -41.06 -57.43
CA ALA A 3 -8.75 -41.10 -56.38
C ALA A 3 -7.97 -39.78 -56.18
N LYS A 4 -7.74 -39.01 -57.26
CA LYS A 4 -7.05 -37.70 -57.20
C LYS A 4 -7.80 -36.65 -56.36
N LYS A 5 -9.14 -36.64 -56.38
CA LYS A 5 -9.95 -35.66 -55.62
C LYS A 5 -9.96 -35.97 -54.11
N LYS A 6 -9.94 -37.26 -53.74
CA LYS A 6 -9.88 -37.73 -52.35
C LYS A 6 -8.54 -37.38 -51.68
N GLN A 7 -7.43 -37.47 -52.43
CA GLN A 7 -6.09 -37.12 -51.95
C GLN A 7 -5.92 -35.61 -51.69
N ALA A 8 -6.49 -34.75 -52.53
CA ALA A 8 -6.44 -33.30 -52.35
C ALA A 8 -7.28 -32.82 -51.14
N ILE A 9 -8.42 -33.46 -50.89
CA ILE A 9 -9.27 -33.19 -49.71
C ILE A 9 -8.53 -33.57 -48.41
N GLY A 10 -7.84 -34.72 -48.41
CA GLY A 10 -7.01 -35.14 -47.26
C GLY A 10 -5.90 -34.15 -46.92
N LYS A 11 -5.19 -33.61 -47.92
CA LYS A 11 -4.13 -32.60 -47.71
C LYS A 11 -4.67 -31.30 -47.10
N LYS A 12 -5.83 -30.81 -47.57
CA LYS A 12 -6.48 -29.60 -47.02
C LYS A 12 -6.93 -29.80 -45.57
N ALA A 13 -7.45 -30.97 -45.23
CA ALA A 13 -7.86 -31.30 -43.86
C ALA A 13 -6.68 -31.33 -42.87
N VAL A 14 -5.51 -31.83 -43.29
CA VAL A 14 -4.30 -31.81 -42.45
C VAL A 14 -3.84 -30.37 -42.19
N VAL A 15 -3.81 -29.52 -43.21
CA VAL A 15 -3.45 -28.10 -43.05
C VAL A 15 -4.42 -27.37 -42.12
N SER A 16 -5.74 -27.63 -42.22
CA SER A 16 -6.70 -27.01 -41.30
C SER A 16 -6.49 -27.44 -39.85
N VAL A 17 -6.16 -28.71 -39.60
CA VAL A 17 -5.86 -29.20 -38.24
C VAL A 17 -4.60 -28.52 -37.67
N ILE A 18 -3.56 -28.35 -38.50
CA ILE A 18 -2.33 -27.65 -38.10
C ILE A 18 -2.62 -26.18 -37.74
N LEU A 19 -3.45 -25.49 -38.53
CA LEU A 19 -3.83 -24.10 -38.25
C LEU A 19 -4.66 -23.95 -36.96
N ILE A 20 -5.54 -24.93 -36.67
CA ILE A 20 -6.29 -24.97 -35.40
C ILE A 20 -5.34 -25.18 -34.22
N MET A 21 -4.40 -26.12 -34.33
CA MET A 21 -3.39 -26.37 -33.30
C MET A 21 -2.52 -25.14 -33.03
N LEU A 22 -2.08 -24.44 -34.09
CA LEU A 22 -1.35 -23.18 -33.97
C LEU A 22 -2.18 -22.09 -33.27
N SER A 23 -3.45 -21.96 -33.65
CA SER A 23 -4.37 -21.01 -33.02
C SER A 23 -4.51 -21.28 -31.52
N ILE A 24 -4.69 -22.55 -31.13
CA ILE A 24 -4.79 -22.96 -29.72
C ILE A 24 -3.50 -22.62 -28.97
N ALA A 25 -2.34 -22.92 -29.55
CA ALA A 25 -1.05 -22.63 -28.93
C ALA A 25 -0.85 -21.12 -28.67
N ILE A 26 -1.25 -20.27 -29.62
CA ILE A 26 -1.20 -18.82 -29.46
C ILE A 26 -2.18 -18.37 -28.35
N TYR A 27 -3.40 -18.90 -28.35
CA TYR A 27 -4.40 -18.58 -27.33
C TYR A 27 -3.93 -18.92 -25.91
N VAL A 28 -3.32 -20.09 -25.71
CA VAL A 28 -2.77 -20.51 -24.42
C VAL A 28 -1.65 -19.58 -23.97
N ASN A 29 -0.76 -19.17 -24.88
CA ASN A 29 0.30 -18.20 -24.58
C ASN A 29 -0.26 -16.83 -24.18
N ILE A 30 -1.27 -16.31 -24.89
CA ILE A 30 -1.87 -15.02 -24.52
C ILE A 30 -2.56 -15.12 -23.16
N ALA A 31 -3.32 -16.18 -22.91
CA ALA A 31 -4.01 -16.38 -21.64
C ALA A 31 -3.05 -16.46 -20.45
N SER A 32 -1.92 -17.18 -20.60
CA SER A 32 -0.90 -17.27 -19.55
C SER A 32 -0.20 -15.93 -19.31
N ASN A 33 0.14 -15.19 -20.38
CA ASN A 33 0.73 -13.87 -20.28
C ASN A 33 -0.21 -12.86 -19.62
N VAL A 34 -1.50 -12.84 -19.97
CA VAL A 34 -2.51 -11.97 -19.35
C VAL A 34 -2.63 -12.27 -17.85
N LYS A 35 -2.68 -13.54 -17.45
CA LYS A 35 -2.69 -13.93 -16.03
C LYS A 35 -1.45 -13.39 -15.31
N ARG A 36 -0.26 -13.57 -15.88
CA ARG A 36 1.01 -13.09 -15.31
C ARG A 36 1.05 -11.57 -15.16
N VAL A 37 0.61 -10.83 -16.17
CA VAL A 37 0.56 -9.36 -16.11
C VAL A 37 -0.46 -8.88 -15.07
N ARG A 38 -1.62 -9.53 -14.95
CA ARG A 38 -2.61 -9.19 -13.93
C ARG A 38 -2.10 -9.42 -12.51
N THR A 39 -1.47 -10.57 -12.26
CA THR A 39 -0.92 -10.86 -10.92
C THR A 39 0.21 -9.90 -10.57
N GLN A 40 1.12 -9.64 -11.51
CA GLN A 40 2.22 -8.70 -11.29
C GLN A 40 1.72 -7.27 -11.07
N ARG A 41 0.68 -6.83 -11.80
CA ARG A 41 0.06 -5.52 -11.60
C ARG A 41 -0.62 -5.41 -10.22
N ALA A 42 -1.27 -6.46 -9.75
CA ALA A 42 -1.86 -6.50 -8.42
C ALA A 42 -0.79 -6.43 -7.32
N GLN A 43 0.29 -7.20 -7.45
CA GLN A 43 1.44 -7.14 -6.53
C GLN A 43 2.10 -5.76 -6.53
N TYR A 44 2.29 -5.17 -7.72
CA TYR A 44 2.83 -3.83 -7.86
C TYR A 44 1.96 -2.79 -7.15
N GLN A 45 0.64 -2.82 -7.36
CA GLN A 45 -0.28 -1.90 -6.68
C GLN A 45 -0.26 -2.08 -5.15
N ALA A 46 -0.18 -3.32 -4.65
CA ALA A 46 -0.05 -3.57 -3.22
C ALA A 46 1.26 -2.97 -2.67
N LEU A 47 2.37 -3.15 -3.40
CA LEU A 47 3.67 -2.63 -3.02
C LEU A 47 3.72 -1.09 -3.06
N VAL A 48 3.07 -0.46 -4.05
CA VAL A 48 2.93 1.00 -4.12
C VAL A 48 2.16 1.52 -2.91
N LYS A 49 1.02 0.88 -2.57
CA LYS A 49 0.26 1.27 -1.37
C LYS A 49 1.09 1.15 -0.09
N GLN A 50 1.86 0.07 0.07
CA GLN A 50 2.75 -0.10 1.21
C GLN A 50 3.85 0.98 1.22
N ARG A 51 4.47 1.27 0.08
CA ARG A 51 5.48 2.31 -0.06
C ARG A 51 4.92 3.68 0.33
N ASP A 52 3.73 4.03 -0.12
CA ASP A 52 3.09 5.30 0.20
C ASP A 52 2.72 5.40 1.69
N ALA A 53 2.22 4.31 2.28
CA ALA A 53 1.96 4.24 3.71
C ALA A 53 3.24 4.45 4.52
N LEU A 54 4.32 3.72 4.20
CA LEU A 54 5.62 3.88 4.86
C LEU A 54 6.19 5.28 4.67
N LYS A 55 6.01 5.90 3.49
CA LYS A 55 6.48 7.27 3.24
C LYS A 55 5.74 8.28 4.11
N LYS A 56 4.43 8.11 4.29
CA LYS A 56 3.62 8.94 5.18
C LYS A 56 4.05 8.77 6.64
N GLU A 57 4.24 7.53 7.06
CA GLU A 57 4.71 7.20 8.42
C GLU A 57 6.09 7.83 8.69
N ARG A 58 7.03 7.68 7.76
CA ARG A 58 8.35 8.31 7.84
C ARG A 58 8.25 9.82 7.97
N SER A 59 7.41 10.48 7.18
CA SER A 59 7.23 11.94 7.27
C SER A 59 6.65 12.38 8.61
N ALA A 60 5.72 11.60 9.18
CA ALA A 60 5.16 11.87 10.50
C ALA A 60 6.24 11.72 11.59
N LEU A 61 6.99 10.61 11.55
CA LEU A 61 8.12 10.36 12.45
C LEU A 61 9.21 11.43 12.32
N GLU A 62 9.57 11.88 11.11
CA GLU A 62 10.53 12.96 10.91
C GLU A 62 10.06 14.28 11.54
N THR A 63 8.75 14.55 11.48
CA THR A 63 8.15 15.73 12.13
C THR A 63 8.18 15.59 13.65
N GLU A 64 7.87 14.40 14.17
CA GLU A 64 7.92 14.11 15.60
C GLU A 64 9.35 14.21 16.15
N VAL A 65 10.34 13.64 15.45
CA VAL A 65 11.76 13.78 15.79
C VAL A 65 12.17 15.25 15.79
N LYS A 66 11.72 16.04 14.82
CA LYS A 66 12.00 17.49 14.79
C LYS A 66 11.42 18.20 16.00
N ASN A 67 10.17 17.90 16.36
CA ASN A 67 9.51 18.48 17.52
C ASN A 67 10.18 18.04 18.82
N LEU A 68 10.60 16.78 18.95
CA LEU A 68 11.31 16.27 20.12
C LEU A 68 12.71 16.89 20.28
N ASN A 69 13.36 17.26 19.17
CA ASN A 69 14.65 17.98 19.19
C ASN A 69 14.49 19.50 19.35
N ASP A 70 13.27 20.01 19.43
CA ASP A 70 12.98 21.43 19.66
C ASP A 70 12.73 21.65 21.17
N ASP A 71 13.69 22.30 21.83
CA ASP A 71 13.64 22.61 23.26
C ASP A 71 12.35 23.34 23.67
N ASP A 72 11.81 24.22 22.82
CA ASP A 72 10.58 24.96 23.12
C ASP A 72 9.35 24.05 23.06
N TYR A 73 9.33 23.10 22.11
CA TYR A 73 8.26 22.10 22.04
C TYR A 73 8.29 21.16 23.25
N VAL A 74 9.47 20.69 23.67
CA VAL A 74 9.63 19.83 24.85
C VAL A 74 9.19 20.54 26.12
N VAL A 75 9.60 21.80 26.32
CA VAL A 75 9.18 22.61 27.46
C VAL A 75 7.66 22.84 27.47
N LYS A 76 7.06 23.11 26.31
CA LYS A 76 5.61 23.28 26.19
C LYS A 76 4.86 21.98 26.50
N TYR A 77 5.28 20.86 25.93
CA TYR A 77 4.70 19.55 26.21
C TYR A 77 4.78 19.21 27.70
N ALA A 78 5.93 19.46 28.32
CA ALA A 78 6.13 19.27 29.75
C ALA A 78 5.20 20.13 30.60
N ARG A 79 4.93 21.39 30.21
CA ARG A 79 3.95 22.25 30.89
C ARG A 79 2.50 21.80 30.71
N ASP A 80 2.15 21.25 29.55
CA ASP A 80 0.78 20.80 29.26
C ASP A 80 0.44 19.49 30.00
N HIS A 81 1.44 18.62 30.26
CA HIS A 81 1.22 17.29 30.82
C HIS A 81 1.77 17.11 32.24
N TYR A 82 2.63 18.01 32.70
CA TYR A 82 3.31 17.94 33.99
C TYR A 82 3.44 19.33 34.62
N ILE A 83 3.67 19.35 35.93
CA ILE A 83 3.98 20.59 36.64
C ILE A 83 5.46 20.91 36.39
N PHE A 84 5.74 21.65 35.31
CA PHE A 84 7.10 22.00 34.88
C PHE A 84 7.34 23.52 34.95
N THR A 85 8.43 23.92 35.60
CA THR A 85 8.90 25.32 35.69
C THR A 85 10.35 25.45 35.23
N LYS A 86 10.69 26.57 34.60
CA LYS A 86 12.06 26.86 34.14
C LYS A 86 12.58 28.16 34.75
N GLY A 87 13.81 28.17 35.26
CA GLY A 87 14.44 29.37 35.83
C GLY A 87 13.74 29.82 37.13
N SER A 88 13.22 31.05 37.14
CA SER A 88 12.54 31.65 38.30
C SER A 88 11.01 31.52 38.26
N GLU A 89 10.46 30.66 37.41
CA GLU A 89 9.02 30.38 37.33
C GLU A 89 8.52 29.62 38.57
N LYS A 90 7.30 29.92 39.04
CA LYS A 90 6.61 29.19 40.11
C LYS A 90 5.33 28.57 39.58
N ALA A 91 5.16 27.27 39.77
CA ALA A 91 3.92 26.58 39.45
C ALA A 91 2.96 26.62 40.65
N VAL A 92 1.68 26.87 40.37
CA VAL A 92 0.60 26.85 41.37
C VAL A 92 -0.43 25.83 40.92
N VAL A 93 -0.67 24.82 41.74
CA VAL A 93 -1.75 23.84 41.51
C VAL A 93 -3.02 24.42 42.09
N LEU A 94 -4.02 24.68 41.24
CA LEU A 94 -5.34 25.07 41.71
C LEU A 94 -6.05 23.83 42.28
N PRO A 95 -6.73 23.96 43.43
CA PRO A 95 -7.57 22.89 43.94
C PRO A 95 -8.65 22.59 42.92
N ASP A 96 -8.94 21.30 42.72
CA ASP A 96 -9.96 20.85 41.80
C ASP A 96 -11.34 21.38 42.23
N ASP A 97 -12.18 21.82 41.29
CA ASP A 97 -13.50 22.43 41.57
C ASP A 97 -14.50 21.48 42.27
N SER A 98 -14.06 20.23 42.48
CA SER A 98 -14.75 19.17 43.21
C SER A 98 -14.39 19.15 44.71
N GLU A 99 -13.23 19.67 45.11
CA GLU A 99 -12.77 19.75 46.50
C GLU A 99 -13.17 21.08 47.16
N SER A 100 -13.27 22.17 46.38
CA SER A 100 -13.76 23.48 46.85
C SER A 100 -15.27 23.47 47.16
N ARG A 101 -16.05 22.57 46.56
CA ARG A 101 -17.49 22.36 46.83
C ARG A 101 -17.81 21.52 48.06
N LYS A 102 -16.82 20.86 48.67
CA LYS A 102 -17.01 20.05 49.89
C LYS A 102 -16.79 20.84 51.18
N GLN A 103 -16.45 22.13 51.07
CA GLN A 103 -16.21 23.02 52.20
C GLN A 103 -17.29 24.12 52.36
N GLU A 104 -18.36 24.07 51.55
CA GLU A 104 -19.65 24.75 51.79
C GLU A 104 -20.68 23.75 52.32
#